data_AF-A0A1L3ZYT4-F1
#
_entry.id   AF-A0A1L3ZYT4-F1
#
_cell.length_a   1.000
_cell.length_b   1.000
_cell.length_c   1.000
_cell.angle_alpha   90.00
_cell.angle_beta   90.00
_cell.angle_gamma   90.00
#
_symmetry.space_group_name_H-M   'P 1'
#
loop_
_entity.id
_entity.type
_entity.pdbx_description
1 polymer ?
#
loop_
_entity_poly.entity_id
_entity_poly.type
_entity_poly.pdbx_seq_one_letter_code
_entity_poly.pdbx_strand_id
1 'polypeptide(L)'
;MTTIDAKSLLAIRSQILERNAVLARASAPAAAQPADFGATMQQALGAVNEQQSRSSALSAAYERGDTTDIAAVMMQRQKASISFEATLQVRNRLLSAYKDIMNMPV
;
A
#
# COMPACT_ATOMS: atom_id res chain seq x y z
N MET A 1 7.97 -23.04 56.29
CA MET A 1 6.77 -23.20 55.45
C MET A 1 6.31 -21.81 55.06
N THR A 2 6.69 -21.34 53.89
CA THR A 2 6.46 -19.96 53.42
C THR A 2 4.99 -19.81 53.06
N THR A 3 4.24 -19.04 53.84
CA THR A 3 2.83 -18.74 53.60
C THR A 3 2.72 -17.89 52.35
N ILE A 4 2.07 -18.42 51.32
CA ILE A 4 1.71 -17.65 50.13
C ILE A 4 0.64 -16.65 50.56
N ASP A 5 1.04 -15.39 50.75
CA ASP A 5 0.16 -14.31 51.17
C ASP A 5 -0.90 -14.02 50.10
N ALA A 6 -2.19 -14.12 50.48
CA ALA A 6 -3.33 -13.83 49.61
C ALA A 6 -3.28 -12.40 49.01
N LYS A 7 -2.65 -11.47 49.73
CA LYS A 7 -2.40 -10.09 49.27
C LYS A 7 -1.41 -10.04 48.09
N SER A 8 -0.42 -10.94 48.08
CA SER A 8 0.56 -11.06 46.98
C SER A 8 -0.08 -11.67 45.73
N LEU A 9 -0.98 -12.66 45.89
CA LEU A 9 -1.75 -13.21 44.76
C LEU A 9 -2.70 -12.18 44.14
N LEU A 10 -3.31 -11.30 44.94
CA LEU A 10 -4.14 -10.21 44.44
C LEU A 10 -3.33 -9.17 43.65
N ALA A 11 -2.13 -8.83 44.14
CA ALA A 11 -1.21 -7.91 43.45
C ALA A 11 -0.67 -8.49 42.13
N ILE A 12 -0.39 -9.80 42.10
CA ILE A 12 -0.01 -10.50 40.87
C ILE A 12 -1.18 -10.49 39.87
N ARG A 13 -2.42 -10.70 40.33
CA ARG A 13 -3.61 -10.63 39.47
C ARG A 13 -3.80 -9.24 38.87
N SER A 14 -3.63 -8.16 39.64
CA SER A 14 -3.75 -6.80 39.11
C SER A 14 -2.66 -6.48 38.08
N GLN A 15 -1.43 -6.93 38.33
CA GLN A 15 -0.31 -6.71 37.41
C GLN A 15 -0.49 -7.47 36.07
N ILE A 16 -1.08 -8.66 36.11
CA ILE A 16 -1.39 -9.43 34.89
C ILE A 16 -2.48 -8.73 34.07
N LEU A 17 -3.50 -8.15 34.72
CA LEU A 17 -4.57 -7.44 34.03
C LEU A 17 -4.08 -6.16 33.34
N GLU A 18 -3.20 -5.39 33.98
CA GLU A 18 -2.58 -4.20 33.36
C GLU A 18 -1.70 -4.57 32.17
N ARG A 19 -0.89 -5.63 32.31
CA ARG A 19 -0.03 -6.10 31.21
C ARG A 19 -0.85 -6.61 30.03
N ASN A 20 -1.97 -7.28 30.27
CA ASN A 20 -2.90 -7.70 29.22
C ASN A 20 -3.59 -6.52 28.53
N ALA A 21 -3.92 -5.44 29.26
CA ALA A 21 -4.52 -4.24 28.67
C ALA A 21 -3.54 -3.48 27.76
N VAL A 22 -2.26 -3.41 28.14
CA VAL A 22 -1.20 -2.81 27.29
C VAL A 22 -0.97 -3.63 26.02
N LEU A 23 -0.95 -4.96 26.13
CA LEU A 23 -0.84 -5.85 24.97
C LEU A 23 -2.06 -5.75 24.05
N ALA A 24 -3.28 -5.66 24.61
CA ALA A 24 -4.49 -5.46 23.82
C ALA A 24 -4.50 -4.11 23.07
N ARG A 25 -3.92 -3.05 23.66
CA ARG A 25 -3.73 -1.75 22.99
C ARG A 25 -2.69 -1.81 21.86
N ALA A 26 -1.64 -2.61 22.03
CA ALA A 26 -0.60 -2.82 21.02
C ALA A 26 -1.05 -3.75 19.87
N SER A 27 -2.03 -4.63 20.13
CA SER A 27 -2.64 -5.51 19.12
C SER A 27 -3.89 -4.92 18.45
N ALA A 28 -4.37 -3.75 18.89
CA ALA A 28 -5.42 -3.03 18.18
C ALA A 28 -4.84 -2.55 16.85
N PRO A 29 -5.46 -2.86 15.68
CA PRO A 29 -5.06 -2.25 14.44
C PRO A 29 -5.15 -0.74 14.64
N ALA A 30 -4.02 -0.04 14.46
CA ALA A 30 -4.05 1.40 14.40
C ALA A 30 -5.14 1.76 13.40
N ALA A 31 -6.19 2.45 13.86
CA ALA A 31 -7.22 2.95 12.98
C ALA A 31 -6.49 3.86 11.99
N ALA A 32 -6.20 3.30 10.81
CA ALA A 32 -5.73 4.09 9.69
C ALA A 32 -6.81 5.15 9.53
N GLN A 33 -6.45 6.40 9.82
CA GLN A 33 -7.26 7.53 9.37
C GLN A 33 -7.64 7.23 7.93
N PRO A 34 -8.91 7.40 7.54
CA PRO A 34 -9.31 7.16 6.16
C PRO A 34 -8.44 8.06 5.30
N ALA A 35 -7.37 7.48 4.74
CA ALA A 35 -6.55 8.14 3.76
C ALA A 35 -7.54 8.49 2.66
N ASP A 36 -7.63 9.77 2.33
CA ASP A 36 -8.61 10.24 1.37
C ASP A 36 -8.32 9.55 0.03
N PHE A 37 -9.05 8.47 -0.22
CA PHE A 37 -8.89 7.62 -1.37
C PHE A 37 -9.09 8.43 -2.64
N GLY A 38 -9.97 9.45 -2.60
CA GLY A 38 -10.16 10.41 -3.67
C GLY A 38 -8.88 11.19 -3.97
N ALA A 39 -8.23 11.76 -2.96
CA ALA A 39 -6.95 12.47 -3.12
C ALA A 39 -5.83 11.56 -3.65
N THR A 40 -5.78 10.32 -3.17
CA THR A 40 -4.78 9.33 -3.61
C THR A 40 -5.02 8.91 -5.07
N MET A 41 -6.28 8.74 -5.45
CA MET A 41 -6.68 8.44 -6.83
C MET A 41 -6.39 9.62 -7.77
N GLN A 42 -6.62 10.86 -7.33
CA GLN A 42 -6.25 12.06 -8.08
C GLN A 42 -4.75 12.18 -8.29
N GLN A 43 -3.94 11.91 -7.27
CA GLN A 43 -2.48 11.85 -7.42
C GLN A 43 -2.04 10.74 -8.38
N ALA A 44 -2.65 9.56 -8.30
CA ALA A 44 -2.35 8.46 -9.22
C ALA A 44 -2.68 8.82 -10.68
N LEU A 45 -3.82 9.47 -10.93
CA LEU A 45 -4.20 9.97 -12.26
C LEU A 45 -3.24 11.05 -12.77
N GLY A 46 -2.81 11.97 -11.89
CA GLY A 46 -1.79 12.97 -12.22
C GLY A 46 -0.46 12.34 -12.63
N ALA A 47 0.00 11.34 -11.88
CA ALA A 47 1.23 10.61 -12.19
C ALA A 47 1.17 9.87 -13.53
N VAL A 48 0.02 9.28 -13.88
CA VAL A 48 -0.18 8.64 -15.20
C VAL A 48 -0.10 9.67 -16.33
N ASN A 49 -0.73 10.84 -16.16
CA ASN A 49 -0.66 11.91 -17.16
C ASN A 49 0.77 12.41 -17.38
N GLU A 50 1.54 12.56 -16.30
CA GLU A 50 2.95 12.94 -16.38
C GLU A 50 3.79 11.86 -17.08
N GLN A 51 3.56 10.59 -16.76
CA GLN A 51 4.22 9.46 -17.41
C GLN A 51 3.91 9.40 -18.91
N GLN A 52 2.65 9.66 -19.29
CA GLN A 52 2.22 9.70 -20.69
C GLN A 52 2.91 10.81 -21.47
N SER A 53 3.00 12.02 -20.89
CA SER A 53 3.73 13.15 -21.49
C SER A 53 5.22 12.83 -21.69
N ARG A 54 5.85 12.22 -20.68
CA ARG A 54 7.26 11.82 -20.73
C ARG A 54 7.51 10.73 -21.78
N SER A 55 6.60 9.78 -21.90
CA SER A 55 6.62 8.76 -22.95
C SER A 55 6.55 9.37 -24.34
N SER A 56 5.64 10.32 -24.58
CA SER A 56 5.54 11.01 -25.86
C SER A 56 6.80 11.81 -26.20
N ALA A 57 7.42 12.46 -25.21
CA ALA A 57 8.69 13.18 -25.40
C ALA A 57 9.85 12.23 -25.76
N LEU A 58 9.93 11.06 -25.11
CA LEU A 58 10.93 10.03 -25.41
C LEU A 58 10.73 9.41 -26.79
N SER A 59 9.49 9.13 -27.19
CA SER A 59 9.17 8.66 -28.55
C SER A 59 9.61 9.66 -29.60
N ALA A 60 9.32 10.95 -29.39
CA ALA A 60 9.75 12.01 -30.29
C ALA A 60 11.29 12.15 -30.34
N ALA A 61 12.00 11.92 -29.24
CA ALA A 61 13.47 11.92 -29.22
C ALA A 61 14.07 10.71 -29.95
N TYR A 62 13.42 9.55 -29.84
CA TYR A 62 13.84 8.34 -30.55
C TYR A 62 13.64 8.46 -32.07
N GLU A 63 12.50 9.00 -32.51
CA GLU A 63 12.22 9.24 -33.94
C GLU A 63 13.18 10.26 -34.58
N ARG A 64 13.75 11.17 -33.77
CA ARG A 64 14.79 12.13 -34.21
C ARG A 64 16.19 11.53 -34.29
N GLY A 65 16.40 10.30 -33.83
CA GLY A 65 17.69 9.62 -33.91
C GLY A 65 18.68 9.94 -32.78
N ASP A 66 18.23 10.52 -31.66
CA ASP A 66 19.07 10.97 -30.53
C ASP A 66 19.69 9.82 -29.69
N THR A 67 19.54 8.54 -30.05
CA THR A 67 20.06 7.42 -29.23
C THR A 67 20.51 6.22 -30.06
N THR A 68 21.78 5.82 -29.85
CA THR A 68 22.48 4.73 -30.56
C THR A 68 22.59 3.45 -29.70
N ASP A 69 21.96 3.41 -28.53
CA ASP A 69 22.11 2.32 -27.56
C ASP A 69 20.92 1.35 -27.58
N ILE A 70 21.09 0.25 -28.34
CA ILE A 70 20.13 -0.85 -28.45
C ILE A 70 19.86 -1.52 -27.09
N ALA A 71 20.83 -1.56 -26.17
CA ALA A 71 20.65 -2.17 -24.86
C ALA A 71 19.71 -1.33 -23.99
N ALA A 72 19.83 0.00 -24.06
CA ALA A 72 18.91 0.91 -23.40
C ALA A 72 17.48 0.76 -23.93
N VAL A 73 17.29 0.66 -25.25
CA VAL A 73 15.96 0.46 -25.87
C VAL A 73 15.32 -0.86 -25.42
N MET A 74 16.09 -1.95 -25.37
CA MET A 74 15.59 -3.26 -24.94
C MET A 74 15.22 -3.28 -23.45
N MET A 75 16.01 -2.62 -22.58
CA MET A 75 15.64 -2.44 -21.18
C MET A 75 14.36 -1.61 -21.01
N GLN A 76 14.19 -0.53 -21.77
CA GLN A 76 12.97 0.28 -21.71
C GLN A 76 11.74 -0.51 -22.17
N ARG A 77 11.86 -1.35 -23.21
CA ARG A 77 10.79 -2.26 -23.63
C ARG A 77 10.41 -3.25 -22.52
N GLN A 78 11.40 -3.86 -21.87
CA GLN A 78 11.15 -4.79 -20.77
C GLN A 78 10.46 -4.10 -19.59
N LYS A 79 10.93 -2.90 -19.23
CA LYS A 79 10.33 -2.08 -18.16
C LYS A 79 8.90 -1.67 -18.48
N ALA A 80 8.62 -1.28 -19.73
CA ALA A 80 7.27 -0.92 -20.17
C ALA A 80 6.31 -2.11 -20.08
N SER A 81 6.75 -3.30 -20.49
CA SER A 81 5.95 -4.54 -20.41
C SER A 81 5.56 -4.87 -18.96
N ILE A 82 6.55 -4.87 -18.05
CA ILE A 82 6.31 -5.15 -16.61
C ILE A 82 5.40 -4.07 -15.99
N SER A 83 5.60 -2.81 -16.36
CA SER A 83 4.78 -1.70 -15.84
C SER A 83 3.33 -1.77 -16.33
N PHE A 84 3.12 -2.22 -17.57
CA PHE A 84 1.79 -2.44 -18.12
C PHE A 84 1.05 -3.57 -17.40
N GLU A 85 1.72 -4.70 -17.16
CA GLU A 85 1.17 -5.82 -16.41
C GLU A 85 0.79 -5.41 -14.98
N ALA A 86 1.67 -4.67 -14.29
CA ALA A 86 1.38 -4.11 -12.97
C ALA A 86 0.15 -3.19 -12.98
N THR A 87 0.00 -2.38 -14.03
CA THR A 87 -1.17 -1.49 -14.19
C THR A 87 -2.47 -2.29 -14.33
N LEU A 88 -2.46 -3.40 -15.08
CA LEU A 88 -3.62 -4.29 -15.17
C LEU A 88 -3.98 -4.88 -13.81
N GLN A 89 -3.00 -5.33 -13.03
CA GLN A 89 -3.25 -5.89 -11.71
C GLN A 89 -3.85 -4.85 -10.75
N VAL A 90 -3.30 -3.64 -10.73
CA VAL A 90 -3.83 -2.53 -9.92
C VAL A 90 -5.27 -2.20 -10.35
N ARG A 91 -5.54 -2.08 -11.66
CA ARG A 91 -6.89 -1.85 -12.19
C ARG A 91 -7.87 -2.91 -11.71
N ASN A 92 -7.51 -4.19 -11.81
CA ASN A 92 -8.36 -5.29 -11.38
C ASN A 92 -8.62 -5.24 -9.88
N ARG A 93 -7.60 -4.92 -9.07
CA ARG A 93 -7.74 -4.78 -7.61
C ARG A 93 -8.66 -3.63 -7.21
N LEU A 94 -8.57 -2.50 -7.91
CA LEU A 94 -9.45 -1.34 -7.69
C LEU A 94 -10.90 -1.63 -8.06
N LEU A 95 -11.14 -2.36 -9.17
CA LEU A 95 -12.48 -2.80 -9.56
C LEU A 95 -13.10 -3.76 -8.54
N SER A 96 -12.30 -4.70 -8.00
CA SER A 96 -12.73 -5.59 -6.93
C SER A 96 -13.05 -4.81 -5.66
N ALA A 97 -12.18 -3.91 -5.22
CA ALA A 97 -12.41 -3.10 -4.02
C ALA A 97 -13.68 -2.22 -4.13
N TYR A 98 -13.94 -1.64 -5.30
CA TYR A 98 -15.20 -0.92 -5.55
C TYR A 98 -16.43 -1.82 -5.43
N LYS A 99 -16.37 -3.02 -6.05
CA LYS A 99 -17.45 -4.01 -5.94
C LYS A 99 -17.66 -4.48 -4.49
N ASP A 100 -16.59 -4.69 -3.75
CA ASP A 100 -16.66 -5.15 -2.35
C ASP A 100 -17.31 -4.09 -1.44
N ILE A 101 -17.01 -2.80 -1.65
CA ILE A 101 -17.67 -1.69 -0.95
C ILE A 101 -19.16 -1.63 -1.32
N MET A 102 -19.52 -1.82 -2.59
CA MET A 102 -20.92 -1.80 -3.04
C MET A 102 -21.74 -3.00 -2.54
N ASN A 103 -21.11 -4.17 -2.40
CA ASN A 103 -21.77 -5.39 -1.94
C ASN A 103 -21.71 -5.57 -0.42
N MET A 104 -21.09 -4.63 0.31
CA MET A 104 -21.11 -4.65 1.77
C MET A 104 -22.54 -4.31 2.22
N PRO A 105 -23.28 -5.25 2.86
CA PRO A 105 -24.60 -4.93 3.38
C PRO A 105 -24.45 -3.92 4.51
N VAL A 106 -25.24 -2.84 4.45
CA VAL A 106 -25.43 -1.90 5.57
C VAL A 106 -26.20 -2.56 6.71
#